data_AF-A0A826JAA5-F1
#
_entry.id   AF-A0A826JAA5-F1
#
_cell.length_a   1.000
_cell.length_b   1.000
_cell.length_c   1.000
_cell.angle_alpha   90.00
_cell.angle_beta   90.00
_cell.angle_gamma   90.00
#
_symmetry.space_group_name_H-M   'P 1'
#
loop_
_entity.id
_entity.type
_entity.pdbx_description
1 polymer ?
#
loop_
_entity_poly.entity_id
_entity_poly.type
_entity_poly.pdbx_seq_one_letter_code
_entity_poly.pdbx_strand_id
1 'polypeptide(L)'
;SREDGIYWVSPRADSQSGEIINNESWLCSPLSVIGTGRDDKDQYLILRWLSFGSETPTTAAIPLADIGEREGWRTLKAGGVNVTTKSSLRAILADWLQRSGSRELWRVAHATGWQCGAYIMPDGEIIGTPENPVLFSGRSSAAAGYTVSGSAKSWRDNVARLAFGNYSMMTGIGAALAAPLIGLVGADGFGIHFYEQSSAGKTTTANVASSLYGNPDLLRLTWYGTALGLANEAAAHNDGLMPLDEVGQGADPVSVSQSAYALFNGVGKLQGAKDGGNRDLKRWRTVAISTGEMDLETFIATSGRKTKAGQLVRLLNIPLSKAVRFHDYQNGKQHADALKDAYQHHHGASGR
;
A
#
# COMPACT_ATOMS: atom_id res chain seq x y z
N SER A 1 12.88 25.26 19.03
CA SER A 1 13.44 24.17 18.20
C SER A 1 14.78 24.61 17.67
N ARG A 2 15.76 23.72 17.63
CA ARG A 2 17.13 23.94 17.11
C ARG A 2 17.49 22.77 16.18
N GLU A 3 18.58 22.90 15.44
CA GLU A 3 19.05 21.83 14.53
C GLU A 3 19.33 20.50 15.24
N ASP A 4 19.74 20.55 16.51
CA ASP A 4 20.15 19.40 17.31
C ASP A 4 19.06 18.91 18.29
N GLY A 5 17.93 19.63 18.42
CA GLY A 5 16.81 19.16 19.22
C GLY A 5 15.79 20.20 19.63
N ILE A 6 14.82 19.73 20.44
CA ILE A 6 13.82 20.56 21.09
C ILE A 6 14.20 20.70 22.56
N TYR A 7 14.29 21.95 23.01
CA TYR A 7 14.70 22.31 24.36
C TYR A 7 13.64 23.20 25.00
N TRP A 8 13.38 22.97 26.29
CA TRP A 8 12.68 23.90 27.14
C TRP A 8 13.69 24.87 27.77
N VAL A 9 13.47 26.16 27.63
CA VAL A 9 14.33 27.20 28.19
C VAL A 9 13.56 27.94 29.27
N SER A 10 14.09 27.96 30.48
CA SER A 10 13.55 28.71 31.61
C SER A 10 14.50 29.86 31.95
N PRO A 11 14.17 31.10 31.55
CA PRO A 11 14.95 32.27 31.93
C PRO A 11 14.84 32.50 33.44
N ARG A 12 15.97 32.73 34.11
CA ARG A 12 16.03 33.16 35.50
C ARG A 12 16.99 34.33 35.62
N ALA A 13 16.56 35.41 36.28
CA ALA A 13 17.47 36.49 36.61
C ALA A 13 18.41 36.04 37.74
N ASP A 14 19.71 36.23 37.54
CA ASP A 14 20.70 36.05 38.59
C ASP A 14 20.45 37.09 39.69
N SER A 15 20.41 36.62 40.94
CA SER A 15 20.04 37.45 42.09
C SER A 15 21.12 38.48 42.48
N GLN A 16 22.34 38.36 41.95
CA GLN A 16 23.45 39.28 42.23
C GLN A 16 23.77 40.18 41.04
N SER A 17 23.80 39.66 39.82
CA SER A 17 24.18 40.43 38.61
C SER A 17 22.98 41.00 37.85
N GLY A 18 21.77 40.47 38.06
CA GLY A 18 20.58 40.81 37.27
C GLY A 18 20.61 40.24 35.84
N GLU A 19 21.63 39.48 35.46
CA GLU A 19 21.72 38.85 34.15
C GLU A 19 20.71 37.72 34.00
N ILE A 20 20.15 37.56 32.79
CA ILE A 20 19.21 36.48 32.49
C ILE A 20 20.01 35.21 32.17
N ILE A 21 19.98 34.24 33.08
CA ILE A 21 20.50 32.89 32.88
C ILE A 21 19.40 32.03 32.26
N ASN A 22 19.68 31.49 31.07
CA ASN A 22 18.77 30.59 30.36
C ASN A 22 19.09 29.14 30.75
N ASN A 23 18.33 28.59 31.70
CA ASN A 23 18.45 27.17 32.03
C ASN A 23 17.74 26.32 30.98
N GLU A 24 18.47 25.43 30.35
CA GLU A 24 17.97 24.61 29.24
C GLU A 24 17.75 23.17 29.69
N SER A 25 16.67 22.57 29.19
CA SER A 25 16.35 21.16 29.39
C SER A 25 15.97 20.53 28.07
N TRP A 26 16.72 19.50 27.65
CA TRP A 26 16.44 18.74 26.43
C TRP A 26 15.12 17.96 26.56
N LEU A 27 14.26 18.09 25.55
CA LEU A 27 12.95 17.44 25.47
C LEU A 27 12.97 16.25 24.50
N CYS A 28 13.45 16.46 23.27
CA CYS A 28 13.55 15.40 22.26
C CYS A 28 14.55 15.76 21.15
N SER A 29 14.88 14.76 20.32
CA SER A 29 15.62 14.95 19.06
C SER A 29 14.84 15.85 18.09
N PRO A 30 15.48 16.37 17.03
CA PRO A 30 14.84 17.26 16.07
C PRO A 30 13.54 16.68 15.51
N LEU A 31 12.48 17.51 15.54
CA LEU A 31 11.12 17.17 15.13
C LEU A 31 10.41 18.47 14.75
N SER A 32 9.56 18.42 13.73
CA SER A 32 8.74 19.54 13.30
C SER A 32 7.27 19.15 13.23
N VAL A 33 6.40 20.03 13.74
CA VAL A 33 4.96 19.94 13.51
C VAL A 33 4.67 20.70 12.21
N ILE A 34 4.38 19.95 11.14
CA ILE A 34 4.23 20.51 9.79
C ILE A 34 2.78 20.77 9.39
N GLY A 35 1.81 20.32 10.19
CA GLY A 35 0.40 20.55 9.91
C GLY A 35 -0.53 19.85 10.88
N THR A 36 -1.82 20.02 10.66
CA THR A 36 -2.89 19.27 11.32
C THR A 36 -3.58 18.41 10.28
N GLY A 37 -3.69 17.10 10.55
CA GLY A 37 -4.34 16.14 9.68
C GLY A 37 -5.77 15.85 10.12
N ARG A 38 -6.62 15.49 9.16
CA ARG A 38 -7.91 14.85 9.46
C ARG A 38 -8.19 13.75 8.45
N ASP A 39 -8.77 12.65 8.93
CA ASP A 39 -9.55 11.77 8.07
C ASP A 39 -11.05 12.12 8.22
N ASP A 40 -11.96 11.18 8.05
CA ASP A 40 -13.40 11.42 8.20
C ASP A 40 -13.88 11.40 9.66
N LYS A 41 -13.04 10.95 10.60
CA LYS A 41 -13.40 10.71 12.00
C LYS A 41 -12.45 11.37 12.99
N ASP A 42 -11.15 11.14 12.80
CA ASP A 42 -10.10 11.47 13.74
C ASP A 42 -9.28 12.68 13.24
N GLN A 43 -8.69 13.37 14.21
CA GLN A 43 -7.74 14.46 13.96
C GLN A 43 -6.34 14.03 14.35
N TYR A 44 -5.35 14.54 13.63
CA TYR A 44 -3.94 14.18 13.77
C TYR A 44 -3.04 15.42 13.85
N LEU A 45 -1.92 15.29 14.54
CA LEU A 45 -0.76 16.15 14.27
C LEU A 45 0.09 15.50 13.18
N ILE A 46 0.47 16.27 12.17
CA ILE A 46 1.40 15.82 11.14
C ILE A 46 2.80 16.23 11.56
N LEU A 47 3.62 15.22 11.80
CA LEU A 47 4.97 15.38 12.33
C LEU A 47 5.99 14.91 11.30
N ARG A 48 7.12 15.63 11.23
CA ARG A 48 8.27 15.25 10.40
C ARG A 48 9.56 15.27 11.20
N TRP A 49 10.35 14.21 11.06
CA TRP A 49 11.65 14.07 11.72
C TRP A 49 12.62 13.27 10.86
N LEU A 50 13.91 13.36 11.16
CA LEU A 50 14.95 12.54 10.55
C LEU A 50 15.45 11.54 11.60
N SER A 51 15.22 10.25 11.37
CA SER A 51 15.68 9.19 12.27
C SER A 51 17.20 9.05 12.18
N PHE A 52 17.86 8.75 13.30
CA PHE A 52 19.32 8.59 13.31
C PHE A 52 19.79 7.55 12.29
N GLY A 53 20.76 7.92 11.45
CA GLY A 53 21.27 7.06 10.37
C GLY A 53 20.40 6.98 9.12
N SER A 54 19.26 7.69 9.07
CA SER A 54 18.46 7.84 7.85
C SER A 54 18.86 9.10 7.10
N GLU A 55 18.84 9.04 5.77
CA GLU A 55 18.99 10.20 4.89
C GLU A 55 17.64 10.82 4.50
N THR A 56 16.55 10.09 4.70
CA THR A 56 15.20 10.48 4.29
C THR A 56 14.32 10.82 5.50
N PRO A 57 13.69 12.01 5.55
CA PRO A 57 12.82 12.36 6.66
C PRO A 57 11.56 11.47 6.66
N THR A 58 11.17 11.04 7.85
CA THR A 58 9.88 10.38 8.09
C THR A 58 8.80 11.43 8.31
N THR A 59 7.65 11.26 7.66
CA THR A 59 6.43 12.05 7.95
C THR A 59 5.36 11.09 8.48
N ALA A 60 4.71 11.44 9.59
CA ALA A 60 3.66 10.61 10.19
C ALA A 60 2.52 11.45 10.75
N ALA A 61 1.31 10.87 10.69
CA ALA A 61 0.14 11.35 11.41
C ALA A 61 0.08 10.68 12.78
N ILE A 62 0.10 11.47 13.84
CA ILE A 62 -0.12 11.00 15.21
C ILE A 62 -1.51 11.45 15.66
N PRO A 63 -2.42 10.56 16.05
CA PRO A 63 -3.75 10.96 16.54
C PRO A 63 -3.62 12.00 17.64
N LEU A 64 -4.43 13.06 17.61
CA LEU A 64 -4.42 14.07 18.67
C LEU A 64 -4.69 13.45 20.05
N ALA A 65 -5.56 12.44 20.10
CA ALA A 65 -5.86 11.67 21.32
C ALA A 65 -4.64 10.95 21.91
N ASP A 66 -3.59 10.72 21.12
CA ASP A 66 -2.38 10.03 21.55
C ASP A 66 -1.27 11.02 21.97
N ILE A 67 -1.43 12.33 21.72
CA ILE A 67 -0.40 13.32 22.02
C ILE A 67 -0.28 13.52 23.54
N GLY A 68 0.91 13.23 24.07
CA GLY A 68 1.16 13.23 25.51
C GLY A 68 0.91 11.88 26.18
N GLU A 69 0.26 10.95 25.48
CA GLU A 69 -0.10 9.64 25.99
C GLU A 69 0.94 8.56 25.70
N ARG A 70 0.82 7.41 26.39
CA ARG A 70 1.74 6.28 26.26
C ARG A 70 1.89 5.81 24.82
N GLU A 71 0.79 5.72 24.07
CA GLU A 71 0.80 5.24 22.68
C GLU A 71 1.45 6.26 21.74
N GLY A 72 1.21 7.56 21.89
CA GLY A 72 1.90 8.58 21.10
C GLY A 72 3.41 8.58 21.33
N TRP A 73 3.86 8.49 22.58
CA TRP A 73 5.29 8.35 22.88
C TRP A 73 5.89 7.07 22.34
N ARG A 74 5.14 5.97 22.36
CA ARG A 74 5.57 4.70 21.78
C ARG A 74 5.77 4.84 20.26
N THR A 75 4.83 5.45 19.57
CA THR A 75 4.90 5.67 18.11
C THR A 75 6.09 6.53 17.72
N LEU A 76 6.31 7.66 18.41
CA LEU A 76 7.45 8.55 18.15
C LEU A 76 8.79 7.82 18.34
N LYS A 77 8.96 7.09 19.45
CA LYS A 77 10.19 6.34 19.73
C LYS A 77 10.41 5.19 18.76
N ALA A 78 9.34 4.48 18.38
CA ALA A 78 9.43 3.42 17.36
C ALA A 78 9.86 3.98 15.99
N GLY A 79 9.47 5.22 15.70
CA GLY A 79 9.92 5.96 14.51
C GLY A 79 11.35 6.51 14.60
N GLY A 80 12.06 6.34 15.73
CA GLY A 80 13.43 6.81 15.91
C GLY A 80 13.56 8.22 16.53
N VAL A 81 12.48 8.79 17.08
CA VAL A 81 12.55 10.03 17.85
C VAL A 81 13.01 9.74 19.27
N ASN A 82 14.14 10.32 19.67
CA ASN A 82 14.59 10.24 21.06
C ASN A 82 13.82 11.25 21.89
N VAL A 83 13.19 10.80 22.98
CA VAL A 83 12.37 11.65 23.87
C VAL A 83 12.88 11.51 25.31
N THR A 84 12.93 12.62 26.03
CA THR A 84 13.30 12.69 27.46
C THR A 84 12.56 11.66 28.30
N THR A 85 13.20 11.17 29.36
CA THR A 85 12.61 10.19 30.29
C THR A 85 11.83 10.82 31.43
N LYS A 86 12.02 12.12 31.69
CA LYS A 86 11.36 12.85 32.77
C LYS A 86 9.91 13.15 32.42
N SER A 87 8.97 12.72 33.26
CA SER A 87 7.53 12.90 33.04
C SER A 87 7.11 14.37 32.91
N SER A 88 7.66 15.24 33.77
CA SER A 88 7.38 16.68 33.72
C SER A 88 7.81 17.33 32.40
N LEU A 89 8.96 16.95 31.86
CA LEU A 89 9.44 17.46 30.57
C LEU A 89 8.65 16.89 29.38
N ARG A 90 8.15 15.65 29.49
CA ARG A 90 7.23 15.08 28.47
C ARG A 90 5.91 15.83 28.42
N ALA A 91 5.36 16.25 29.55
CA ALA A 91 4.15 17.07 29.58
C ALA A 91 4.37 18.40 28.85
N ILE A 92 5.51 19.07 29.11
CA ILE A 92 5.89 20.30 28.38
C ILE A 92 6.04 20.04 26.88
N LEU A 93 6.65 18.91 26.49
CA LEU A 93 6.76 18.54 25.07
C LEU A 93 5.39 18.29 24.43
N ALA A 94 4.46 17.65 25.13
CA ALA A 94 3.10 17.42 24.64
C ALA A 94 2.34 18.74 24.42
N ASP A 95 2.44 19.68 25.36
CA ASP A 95 1.88 21.02 25.21
C ASP A 95 2.51 21.76 24.04
N TRP A 96 3.84 21.66 23.90
CA TRP A 96 4.56 22.25 22.79
C TRP A 96 4.10 21.67 21.45
N LEU A 97 3.96 20.35 21.32
CA LEU A 97 3.49 19.68 20.10
C LEU A 97 2.11 20.17 19.67
N GLN A 98 1.18 20.30 20.62
CA GLN A 98 -0.19 20.75 20.34
C GLN A 98 -0.29 22.23 19.96
N ARG A 99 0.64 23.07 20.44
CA ARG A 99 0.60 24.53 20.24
C ARG A 99 1.50 25.02 19.10
N SER A 100 2.45 24.20 18.68
CA SER A 100 3.49 24.58 17.72
C SER A 100 3.14 24.13 16.31
N GLY A 101 3.85 24.70 15.34
CA GLY A 101 3.81 24.25 13.95
C GLY A 101 2.86 25.02 13.05
N SER A 102 2.88 24.61 11.79
CA SER A 102 1.93 25.09 10.78
C SER A 102 0.53 24.57 11.10
N ARG A 103 -0.49 25.38 10.78
CA ARG A 103 -1.90 24.97 10.80
C ARG A 103 -2.41 24.57 9.41
N GLU A 104 -1.49 24.29 8.50
CA GLU A 104 -1.83 23.70 7.21
C GLU A 104 -2.66 22.43 7.43
N LEU A 105 -3.77 22.34 6.71
CA LEU A 105 -4.68 21.21 6.81
C LEU A 105 -4.21 20.10 5.87
N TRP A 106 -3.97 18.92 6.44
CA TRP A 106 -3.62 17.72 5.71
C TRP A 106 -4.80 16.76 5.67
N ARG A 107 -4.92 15.98 4.59
CA ARG A 107 -5.83 14.82 4.54
C ARG A 107 -5.05 13.55 4.84
N VAL A 108 -5.53 12.77 5.80
CA VAL A 108 -4.97 11.46 6.13
C VAL A 108 -5.80 10.40 5.42
N ALA A 109 -5.16 9.64 4.53
CA ALA A 109 -5.81 8.59 3.74
C ALA A 109 -5.37 7.20 4.23
N HIS A 110 -6.33 6.28 4.36
CA HIS A 110 -6.08 4.91 4.80
C HIS A 110 -6.19 3.87 3.68
N ALA A 111 -6.60 4.30 2.49
CA ALA A 111 -6.69 3.51 1.27
C ALA A 111 -5.94 4.21 0.13
N THR A 112 -5.48 3.43 -0.83
CA THR A 112 -4.82 3.92 -2.05
C THR A 112 -5.84 4.33 -3.11
N GLY A 113 -5.39 4.67 -4.31
CA GLY A 113 -6.25 4.99 -5.43
C GLY A 113 -6.65 6.46 -5.48
N TRP A 114 -7.77 6.76 -6.14
CA TRP A 114 -8.23 8.14 -6.31
C TRP A 114 -8.80 8.67 -5.01
N GLN A 115 -8.08 9.61 -4.40
CA GLN A 115 -8.39 10.20 -3.11
C GLN A 115 -7.99 11.67 -3.12
N CYS A 116 -8.84 12.53 -2.56
CA CYS A 116 -8.51 13.96 -2.38
C CYS A 116 -8.04 14.68 -3.66
N GLY A 117 -8.52 14.26 -4.84
CA GLY A 117 -8.14 14.86 -6.13
C GLY A 117 -6.81 14.39 -6.72
N ALA A 118 -6.17 13.38 -6.12
CA ALA A 118 -4.94 12.77 -6.60
C ALA A 118 -5.03 11.24 -6.55
N TYR A 119 -4.06 10.55 -7.15
CA TYR A 119 -3.93 9.10 -7.04
C TYR A 119 -2.86 8.75 -6.01
N ILE A 120 -3.21 7.97 -5.00
CA ILE A 120 -2.29 7.50 -3.96
C ILE A 120 -1.81 6.09 -4.33
N MET A 121 -0.50 5.93 -4.48
CA MET A 121 0.15 4.64 -4.73
C MET A 121 0.33 3.84 -3.42
N PRO A 122 0.48 2.51 -3.47
CA PRO A 122 0.62 1.70 -2.25
C PRO A 122 1.95 1.86 -1.50
N ASP A 123 2.97 2.46 -2.11
CA ASP A 123 4.19 2.96 -1.45
C ASP A 123 3.99 4.33 -0.78
N GLY A 124 2.84 4.97 -0.96
CA GLY A 124 2.52 6.30 -0.45
C GLY A 124 2.89 7.45 -1.39
N GLU A 125 3.42 7.16 -2.59
CA GLU A 125 3.61 8.20 -3.61
C GLU A 125 2.25 8.79 -4.04
N ILE A 126 2.23 10.10 -4.26
CA ILE A 126 1.02 10.82 -4.67
C ILE A 126 1.23 11.33 -6.09
N ILE A 127 0.42 10.83 -7.01
CA ILE A 127 0.41 11.23 -8.42
C ILE A 127 -0.71 12.25 -8.63
N GLY A 128 -0.34 13.42 -9.15
CA GLY A 128 -1.24 14.55 -9.34
C GLY A 128 -1.04 15.65 -8.29
N THR A 129 -2.02 16.54 -8.15
CA THR A 129 -1.94 17.70 -7.25
C THR A 129 -3.23 17.80 -6.43
N PRO A 130 -3.26 17.22 -5.22
CA PRO A 130 -4.43 17.31 -4.36
C PRO A 130 -4.62 18.74 -3.85
N GLU A 131 -5.86 19.13 -3.55
CA GLU A 131 -6.18 20.48 -3.02
C GLU A 131 -5.53 20.75 -1.66
N ASN A 132 -5.40 19.71 -0.84
CA ASN A 132 -4.69 19.73 0.43
C ASN A 132 -3.60 18.67 0.40
N PRO A 133 -2.44 18.86 1.06
CA PRO A 133 -1.44 17.81 1.19
C PRO A 133 -2.06 16.53 1.77
N VAL A 134 -1.72 15.39 1.17
CA VAL A 134 -2.21 14.08 1.59
C VAL A 134 -1.08 13.32 2.26
N LEU A 135 -1.40 12.61 3.34
CA LEU A 135 -0.52 11.60 3.92
C LEU A 135 -1.21 10.25 3.87
N PHE A 136 -0.59 9.28 3.20
CA PHE A 136 -1.04 7.90 3.25
C PHE A 136 -0.59 7.23 4.55
N SER A 137 -1.54 6.75 5.35
CA SER A 137 -1.31 6.02 6.60
C SER A 137 -1.63 4.52 6.50
N GLY A 138 -2.08 4.07 5.32
CA GLY A 138 -2.26 2.65 5.04
C GLY A 138 -0.92 1.91 4.99
N ARG A 139 -0.96 0.59 5.16
CA ARG A 139 0.21 -0.30 5.05
C ARG A 139 -0.12 -1.41 4.05
N SER A 140 0.70 -1.56 3.01
CA SER A 140 0.75 -2.76 2.18
C SER A 140 2.03 -3.53 2.48
N SER A 141 1.95 -4.86 2.53
CA SER A 141 3.15 -5.71 2.56
C SER A 141 3.96 -5.63 1.27
N ALA A 142 3.33 -5.24 0.16
CA ALA A 142 3.94 -5.08 -1.16
C ALA A 142 4.52 -3.68 -1.40
N ALA A 143 4.42 -2.74 -0.45
CA ALA A 143 4.87 -1.35 -0.63
C ALA A 143 6.33 -1.24 -1.11
N ALA A 144 7.22 -2.08 -0.59
CA ALA A 144 8.64 -2.12 -1.01
C ALA A 144 8.85 -2.59 -2.46
N GLY A 145 7.84 -3.22 -3.07
CA GLY A 145 7.87 -3.67 -4.46
C GLY A 145 7.54 -2.59 -5.48
N TYR A 146 7.02 -1.43 -5.08
CA TYR A 146 6.68 -0.32 -5.98
C TYR A 146 7.93 0.49 -6.39
N THR A 147 8.97 -0.19 -6.86
CA THR A 147 10.20 0.42 -7.36
C THR A 147 10.06 0.84 -8.82
N VAL A 148 10.94 1.74 -9.28
CA VAL A 148 11.04 2.12 -10.69
C VAL A 148 12.41 1.72 -11.24
N SER A 149 12.42 1.04 -12.37
CA SER A 149 13.62 0.74 -13.15
C SER A 149 13.35 0.96 -14.63
N GLY A 150 14.17 1.78 -15.28
CA GLY A 150 13.96 2.19 -16.67
C GLY A 150 12.91 3.29 -16.83
N SER A 151 12.21 3.29 -17.96
CA SER A 151 11.22 4.29 -18.36
C SER A 151 10.00 3.62 -18.99
N ALA A 152 8.88 4.34 -19.13
CA ALA A 152 7.71 3.82 -19.84
C ALA A 152 8.04 3.39 -21.28
N LYS A 153 8.94 4.13 -21.95
CA LYS A 153 9.44 3.77 -23.28
C LYS A 153 10.23 2.47 -23.26
N SER A 154 11.16 2.29 -22.31
CA SER A 154 11.94 1.06 -22.22
C SER A 154 11.08 -0.15 -21.84
N TRP A 155 10.08 0.03 -20.98
CA TRP A 155 9.11 -1.02 -20.68
C TRP A 155 8.33 -1.45 -21.93
N ARG A 156 7.85 -0.49 -22.72
CA ARG A 156 7.16 -0.78 -23.99
C ARG A 156 8.08 -1.55 -24.94
N ASP A 157 9.30 -1.08 -25.13
CA ASP A 157 10.23 -1.60 -26.14
C ASP A 157 10.81 -2.98 -25.74
N ASN A 158 10.84 -3.32 -24.44
CA ASN A 158 11.43 -4.57 -23.94
C ASN A 158 10.42 -5.55 -23.34
N VAL A 159 9.41 -5.11 -22.61
CA VAL A 159 8.40 -5.98 -21.98
C VAL A 159 7.17 -6.12 -22.88
N ALA A 160 6.53 -5.00 -23.24
CA ALA A 160 5.29 -5.05 -24.05
C ALA A 160 5.53 -5.66 -25.43
N ARG A 161 6.70 -5.39 -26.03
CA ARG A 161 7.14 -6.01 -27.30
C ARG A 161 7.10 -7.54 -27.23
N LEU A 162 7.57 -8.13 -26.12
CA LEU A 162 7.61 -9.58 -25.92
C LEU A 162 6.24 -10.19 -25.56
N ALA A 163 5.30 -9.38 -25.07
CA ALA A 163 3.93 -9.81 -24.80
C ALA A 163 3.02 -9.73 -26.05
N PHE A 164 3.44 -9.01 -27.09
CA PHE A 164 2.58 -8.67 -28.22
C PHE A 164 2.12 -9.88 -29.04
N GLY A 165 0.81 -10.09 -29.10
CA GLY A 165 0.20 -11.23 -29.79
C GLY A 165 0.18 -12.53 -28.97
N ASN A 166 0.60 -12.49 -27.70
CA ASN A 166 0.30 -13.52 -26.71
C ASN A 166 -0.90 -13.09 -25.86
N TYR A 167 -2.10 -13.59 -26.19
CA TYR A 167 -3.36 -13.02 -25.70
C TYR A 167 -3.52 -13.02 -24.19
N SER A 168 -3.13 -14.07 -23.47
CA SER A 168 -3.22 -14.06 -21.99
C SER A 168 -2.34 -12.97 -21.37
N MET A 169 -1.13 -12.74 -21.90
CA MET A 169 -0.26 -11.65 -21.46
C MET A 169 -0.87 -10.28 -21.76
N MET A 170 -1.39 -10.09 -22.98
CA MET A 170 -2.06 -8.84 -23.37
C MET A 170 -3.30 -8.56 -22.52
N THR A 171 -4.10 -9.58 -22.20
CA THR A 171 -5.26 -9.47 -21.31
C THR A 171 -4.83 -9.08 -19.90
N GLY A 172 -3.75 -9.66 -19.36
CA GLY A 172 -3.19 -9.26 -18.07
C GLY A 172 -2.73 -7.80 -18.05
N ILE A 173 -2.01 -7.36 -19.09
CA ILE A 173 -1.60 -5.95 -19.25
C ILE A 173 -2.83 -5.04 -19.33
N GLY A 174 -3.84 -5.41 -20.12
CA GLY A 174 -5.07 -4.63 -20.26
C GLY A 174 -5.83 -4.48 -18.94
N ALA A 175 -5.94 -5.56 -18.15
CA ALA A 175 -6.56 -5.52 -16.83
C ALA A 175 -5.78 -4.63 -15.85
N ALA A 176 -4.45 -4.71 -15.86
CA ALA A 176 -3.60 -3.84 -15.06
C ALA A 176 -3.79 -2.37 -15.43
N LEU A 177 -3.74 -2.00 -16.71
CA LEU A 177 -3.98 -0.63 -17.17
C LEU A 177 -5.40 -0.12 -16.86
N ALA A 178 -6.39 -1.02 -16.81
CA ALA A 178 -7.75 -0.67 -16.42
C ALA A 178 -7.90 -0.39 -14.92
N ALA A 179 -6.99 -0.87 -14.07
CA ALA A 179 -7.10 -0.78 -12.61
C ALA A 179 -7.22 0.66 -12.08
N PRO A 180 -6.40 1.65 -12.47
CA PRO A 180 -6.61 3.04 -12.06
C PRO A 180 -7.87 3.65 -12.68
N LEU A 181 -8.37 3.12 -13.80
CA LEU A 181 -9.52 3.70 -14.50
C LEU A 181 -10.86 3.37 -13.83
N ILE A 182 -10.98 2.24 -13.12
CA ILE A 182 -12.26 1.84 -12.50
C ILE A 182 -12.75 2.86 -11.46
N GLY A 183 -11.84 3.55 -10.77
CA GLY A 183 -12.18 4.63 -9.83
C GLY A 183 -12.75 5.85 -10.54
N LEU A 184 -12.13 6.27 -11.65
CA LEU A 184 -12.54 7.43 -12.44
C LEU A 184 -13.91 7.26 -13.09
N VAL A 185 -14.21 6.05 -13.58
CA VAL A 185 -15.49 5.78 -14.26
C VAL A 185 -16.58 5.29 -13.30
N GLY A 186 -16.29 5.17 -12.01
CA GLY A 186 -17.26 4.68 -11.03
C GLY A 186 -17.58 3.19 -11.16
N ALA A 187 -16.75 2.39 -11.84
CA ALA A 187 -16.96 0.96 -12.01
C ALA A 187 -16.56 0.15 -10.76
N ASP A 188 -17.18 -1.02 -10.60
CA ASP A 188 -16.80 -1.99 -9.58
C ASP A 188 -15.45 -2.65 -9.89
N GLY A 189 -14.79 -3.13 -8.83
CA GLY A 189 -13.63 -4.01 -8.98
C GLY A 189 -14.00 -5.37 -9.55
N PHE A 190 -13.06 -6.02 -10.24
CA PHE A 190 -13.22 -7.34 -10.81
C PHE A 190 -11.91 -8.13 -10.75
N GLY A 191 -11.96 -9.42 -11.04
CA GLY A 191 -10.76 -10.24 -11.13
C GLY A 191 -10.69 -11.00 -12.45
N ILE A 192 -9.46 -11.31 -12.85
CA ILE A 192 -9.16 -12.30 -13.88
C ILE A 192 -8.40 -13.43 -13.22
N HIS A 193 -8.94 -14.64 -13.28
CA HIS A 193 -8.26 -15.85 -12.84
C HIS A 193 -7.77 -16.63 -14.05
N PHE A 194 -6.46 -16.65 -14.26
CA PHE A 194 -5.81 -17.46 -15.28
C PHE A 194 -5.56 -18.87 -14.74
N TYR A 195 -6.16 -19.87 -15.37
CA TYR A 195 -5.98 -21.27 -14.97
C TYR A 195 -5.48 -22.13 -16.11
N GLU A 196 -4.55 -23.03 -15.79
CA GLU A 196 -4.00 -24.08 -16.67
C GLU A 196 -3.06 -24.95 -15.84
N GLN A 197 -2.73 -26.16 -16.30
CA GLN A 197 -1.70 -27.00 -15.70
C GLN A 197 -0.37 -26.25 -15.50
N SER A 198 0.46 -26.79 -14.60
CA SER A 198 1.79 -26.26 -14.30
C SER A 198 2.64 -26.01 -15.57
N SER A 199 3.53 -25.01 -15.48
CA SER A 199 4.45 -24.61 -16.56
C SER A 199 3.82 -24.00 -17.82
N ALA A 200 2.57 -23.53 -17.77
CA ALA A 200 1.92 -22.88 -18.91
C ALA A 200 2.24 -21.38 -19.08
N GLY A 201 2.88 -20.73 -18.09
CA GLY A 201 3.20 -19.29 -18.14
C GLY A 201 2.22 -18.38 -17.37
N LYS A 202 1.48 -18.92 -16.39
CA LYS A 202 0.54 -18.18 -15.53
C LYS A 202 1.24 -17.07 -14.74
N THR A 203 2.25 -17.43 -13.95
CA THR A 203 3.01 -16.47 -13.15
C THR A 203 3.74 -15.45 -14.03
N THR A 204 4.28 -15.87 -15.19
CA THR A 204 4.87 -14.94 -16.17
C THR A 204 3.85 -13.90 -16.65
N THR A 205 2.62 -14.34 -16.97
CA THR A 205 1.53 -13.44 -17.39
C THR A 205 1.18 -12.43 -16.30
N ALA A 206 1.04 -12.89 -15.05
CA ALA A 206 0.78 -12.01 -13.92
C ALA A 206 1.95 -11.03 -13.68
N ASN A 207 3.20 -11.50 -13.76
CA ASN A 207 4.38 -10.66 -13.55
C ASN A 207 4.52 -9.57 -14.62
N VAL A 208 4.24 -9.90 -15.89
CA VAL A 208 4.23 -8.92 -16.98
C VAL A 208 3.22 -7.81 -16.70
N ALA A 209 2.04 -8.13 -16.20
CA ALA A 209 1.04 -7.15 -15.80
C ALA A 209 1.52 -6.30 -14.59
N SER A 210 2.02 -6.94 -13.53
CA SER A 210 2.53 -6.26 -12.33
C SER A 210 3.72 -5.33 -12.61
N SER A 211 4.51 -5.63 -13.64
CA SER A 211 5.68 -4.84 -14.02
C SER A 211 5.35 -3.41 -14.46
N LEU A 212 4.09 -3.12 -14.78
CA LEU A 212 3.64 -1.74 -14.99
C LEU A 212 3.87 -0.88 -13.74
N TYR A 213 3.68 -1.43 -12.55
CA TYR A 213 3.62 -0.71 -11.27
C TYR A 213 4.86 -0.86 -10.38
N GLY A 214 5.64 -1.93 -10.55
CA GLY A 214 6.87 -2.13 -9.79
C GLY A 214 7.52 -3.47 -10.03
N ASN A 215 8.44 -3.87 -9.15
CA ASN A 215 9.13 -5.16 -9.21
C ASN A 215 8.14 -6.33 -9.00
N PRO A 216 7.88 -7.15 -10.03
CA PRO A 216 6.86 -8.19 -9.94
C PRO A 216 7.10 -9.25 -8.86
N ASP A 217 8.36 -9.54 -8.52
CA ASP A 217 8.70 -10.55 -7.51
C ASP A 217 8.36 -10.07 -6.09
N LEU A 218 8.43 -8.76 -5.84
CA LEU A 218 8.09 -8.14 -4.56
C LEU A 218 6.61 -7.74 -4.46
N LEU A 219 5.96 -7.48 -5.61
CA LEU A 219 4.53 -7.16 -5.66
C LEU A 219 3.61 -8.37 -5.53
N ARG A 220 4.14 -9.57 -5.78
CA ARG A 220 3.35 -10.81 -5.78
C ARG A 220 2.79 -11.12 -4.40
N LEU A 221 1.47 -11.17 -4.30
CA LEU A 221 0.76 -11.64 -3.12
C LEU A 221 0.33 -13.11 -3.30
N THR A 222 -0.04 -13.76 -2.21
CA THR A 222 -0.53 -15.16 -2.23
C THR A 222 -1.95 -15.23 -1.67
N TRP A 223 -2.67 -16.27 -2.05
CA TRP A 223 -3.96 -16.61 -1.43
C TRP A 223 -3.80 -17.19 -0.01
N TYR A 224 -2.57 -17.54 0.37
CA TYR A 224 -2.25 -18.06 1.69
C TYR A 224 -2.21 -16.93 2.73
N GLY A 225 -3.38 -16.58 3.24
CA GLY A 225 -3.55 -15.54 4.24
C GLY A 225 -4.90 -15.60 4.92
N THR A 226 -5.07 -14.78 5.96
CA THR A 226 -6.37 -14.60 6.59
C THR A 226 -7.25 -13.70 5.70
N ALA A 227 -8.57 -13.88 5.74
CA ALA A 227 -9.50 -13.00 5.02
C ALA A 227 -9.33 -11.52 5.40
N LEU A 228 -8.92 -11.22 6.65
CA LEU A 228 -8.59 -9.86 7.08
C LEU A 228 -7.31 -9.34 6.44
N GLY A 229 -6.27 -10.19 6.33
CA GLY A 229 -5.03 -9.85 5.64
C GLY A 229 -5.28 -9.49 4.17
N LEU A 230 -6.02 -10.33 3.45
CA LEU A 230 -6.38 -10.07 2.05
C LEU A 230 -7.26 -8.83 1.88
N ALA A 231 -8.20 -8.57 2.80
CA ALA A 231 -8.99 -7.34 2.79
C ALA A 231 -8.13 -6.09 3.04
N ASN A 232 -7.11 -6.17 3.89
CA ASN A 232 -6.18 -5.06 4.10
C ASN A 232 -5.33 -4.80 2.86
N GLU A 233 -4.83 -5.85 2.20
CA GLU A 233 -4.12 -5.70 0.93
C GLU A 233 -5.03 -5.14 -0.16
N ALA A 234 -6.29 -5.58 -0.24
CA ALA A 234 -7.25 -5.04 -1.21
C ALA A 234 -7.53 -3.55 -0.99
N ALA A 235 -7.64 -3.10 0.27
CA ALA A 235 -7.75 -1.68 0.60
C ALA A 235 -6.48 -0.89 0.26
N ALA A 236 -5.31 -1.51 0.37
CA ALA A 236 -4.04 -0.95 -0.05
C ALA A 236 -3.78 -1.09 -1.57
N HIS A 237 -4.70 -1.69 -2.31
CA HIS A 237 -4.74 -1.74 -3.78
C HIS A 237 -6.10 -1.21 -4.29
N ASN A 238 -6.70 -0.28 -3.55
CA ASN A 238 -7.88 0.42 -4.02
C ASN A 238 -7.54 1.24 -5.27
N ASP A 239 -8.38 1.14 -6.30
CA ASP A 239 -8.16 1.59 -7.68
C ASP A 239 -6.84 1.08 -8.28
N GLY A 240 -6.29 -0.02 -7.78
CA GLY A 240 -4.99 -0.57 -8.18
C GLY A 240 -5.06 -2.04 -8.59
N LEU A 241 -3.98 -2.51 -9.21
CA LEU A 241 -3.80 -3.92 -9.56
C LEU A 241 -3.38 -4.72 -8.32
N MET A 242 -4.06 -5.83 -8.04
CA MET A 242 -3.69 -6.77 -6.98
C MET A 242 -3.31 -8.14 -7.57
N PRO A 243 -2.01 -8.46 -7.72
CA PRO A 243 -1.57 -9.75 -8.23
C PRO A 243 -1.56 -10.83 -7.13
N LEU A 244 -2.33 -11.89 -7.31
CA LEU A 244 -2.51 -13.01 -6.37
C LEU A 244 -2.10 -14.34 -7.01
N ASP A 245 -0.91 -14.83 -6.67
CA ASP A 245 -0.39 -16.06 -7.27
C ASP A 245 -0.87 -17.31 -6.52
N GLU A 246 -1.11 -18.35 -7.31
CA GLU A 246 -1.26 -19.75 -6.93
C GLU A 246 -2.30 -20.04 -5.84
N VAL A 247 -3.58 -20.12 -6.26
CA VAL A 247 -4.71 -20.53 -5.41
C VAL A 247 -4.48 -21.89 -4.71
N GLY A 248 -3.71 -22.80 -5.31
CA GLY A 248 -3.49 -24.17 -4.81
C GLY A 248 -2.43 -24.33 -3.71
N GLN A 249 -1.62 -23.31 -3.42
CA GLN A 249 -0.52 -23.45 -2.45
C GLN A 249 -1.00 -23.29 -1.00
N GLY A 250 -1.36 -24.41 -0.36
CA GLY A 250 -1.59 -24.49 1.08
C GLY A 250 -2.78 -23.68 1.60
N ALA A 251 -3.55 -23.05 0.71
CA ALA A 251 -4.74 -22.30 1.06
C ALA A 251 -5.94 -23.25 1.18
N ASP A 252 -6.63 -23.18 2.31
CA ASP A 252 -7.89 -23.88 2.51
C ASP A 252 -8.95 -23.37 1.49
N PRO A 253 -9.58 -24.24 0.68
CA PRO A 253 -10.56 -23.82 -0.33
C PRO A 253 -11.73 -23.01 0.24
N VAL A 254 -12.08 -23.23 1.50
CA VAL A 254 -13.12 -22.45 2.19
C VAL A 254 -12.64 -21.03 2.44
N SER A 255 -11.43 -20.87 2.97
CA SER A 255 -10.80 -19.57 3.16
C SER A 255 -10.67 -18.80 1.84
N VAL A 256 -10.22 -19.47 0.77
CA VAL A 256 -10.12 -18.87 -0.58
C VAL A 256 -11.48 -18.40 -1.07
N SER A 257 -12.52 -19.23 -0.98
CA SER A 257 -13.89 -18.86 -1.39
C SER A 257 -14.41 -17.62 -0.67
N GLN A 258 -14.24 -17.57 0.66
CA GLN A 258 -14.67 -16.41 1.46
C GLN A 258 -13.87 -15.14 1.11
N SER A 259 -12.57 -15.31 0.87
CA SER A 259 -11.67 -14.20 0.56
C SER A 259 -11.92 -13.65 -0.83
N ALA A 260 -12.12 -14.51 -1.83
CA ALA A 260 -12.50 -14.12 -3.19
C ALA A 260 -13.84 -13.38 -3.18
N TYR A 261 -14.83 -13.88 -2.43
CA TYR A 261 -16.12 -13.21 -2.29
C TYR A 261 -15.99 -11.81 -1.67
N ALA A 262 -15.23 -11.66 -0.58
CA ALA A 262 -15.02 -10.35 0.03
C ALA A 262 -14.25 -9.40 -0.92
N LEU A 263 -13.20 -9.91 -1.55
CA LEU A 263 -12.33 -9.17 -2.46
C LEU A 263 -13.13 -8.54 -3.61
N PHE A 264 -13.95 -9.32 -4.32
CA PHE A 264 -14.66 -8.83 -5.50
C PHE A 264 -15.99 -8.12 -5.20
N ASN A 265 -16.52 -8.27 -3.97
CA ASN A 265 -17.60 -7.40 -3.50
C ASN A 265 -17.11 -6.03 -3.02
N GLY A 266 -15.81 -5.87 -2.80
CA GLY A 266 -15.24 -4.57 -2.43
C GLY A 266 -15.52 -4.15 -0.99
N VAL A 267 -15.85 -5.09 -0.10
CA VAL A 267 -16.30 -4.80 1.26
C VAL A 267 -15.70 -5.78 2.26
N GLY A 268 -15.05 -5.23 3.30
CA GLY A 268 -14.53 -5.99 4.43
C GLY A 268 -15.63 -6.57 5.32
N LYS A 269 -15.28 -7.53 6.19
CA LYS A 269 -16.22 -7.98 7.22
C LYS A 269 -16.39 -6.86 8.27
N LEU A 270 -17.64 -6.61 8.67
CA LEU A 270 -17.95 -5.79 9.85
C LEU A 270 -17.26 -6.39 11.08
N GLN A 271 -16.58 -5.53 11.84
CA GLN A 271 -15.89 -5.91 13.08
C GLN A 271 -16.38 -5.03 14.21
N GLY A 272 -16.57 -5.61 15.40
CA GLY A 272 -16.84 -4.83 16.61
C GLY A 272 -15.66 -3.93 16.95
N ALA A 273 -15.94 -2.72 17.44
CA ALA A 273 -14.94 -1.84 18.02
C ALA A 273 -14.67 -2.20 19.48
N LYS A 274 -13.46 -1.91 19.98
CA LYS A 274 -13.08 -2.21 21.38
C LYS A 274 -13.94 -1.45 22.39
N ASP A 275 -14.36 -0.25 22.04
CA ASP A 275 -15.09 0.67 22.91
C ASP A 275 -16.61 0.63 22.68
N GLY A 276 -17.10 -0.39 21.97
CA GLY A 276 -18.51 -0.55 21.60
C GLY A 276 -18.84 -0.05 20.18
N GLY A 277 -19.91 -0.59 19.60
CA GLY A 277 -20.26 -0.35 18.19
C GLY A 277 -19.41 -1.15 17.20
N ASN A 278 -19.39 -0.72 15.93
CA ASN A 278 -18.62 -1.35 14.86
C ASN A 278 -17.46 -0.45 14.42
N ARG A 279 -16.35 -1.07 14.01
CA ARG A 279 -15.28 -0.40 13.27
C ARG A 279 -15.78 0.03 11.90
N ASP A 280 -15.16 1.06 11.35
CA ASP A 280 -15.46 1.52 10.00
C ASP A 280 -15.25 0.40 8.98
N LEU A 281 -16.25 0.27 8.12
CA LEU A 281 -16.29 -0.76 7.11
C LEU A 281 -15.32 -0.39 6.00
N LYS A 282 -14.21 -1.13 5.89
CA LYS A 282 -13.29 -0.98 4.77
C LYS A 282 -14.01 -1.31 3.46
N ARG A 283 -13.94 -0.36 2.52
CA ARG A 283 -14.42 -0.52 1.16
C ARG A 283 -13.24 -0.35 0.22
N TRP A 284 -13.27 -1.09 -0.87
CA TRP A 284 -12.27 -0.99 -1.93
C TRP A 284 -12.90 -1.33 -3.27
N ARG A 285 -12.27 -0.89 -4.34
CA ARG A 285 -12.41 -1.48 -5.66
C ARG A 285 -11.00 -1.81 -6.14
N THR A 286 -10.77 -3.02 -6.61
CA THR A 286 -9.45 -3.42 -7.09
C THR A 286 -9.62 -4.30 -8.30
N VAL A 287 -8.62 -4.30 -9.18
CA VAL A 287 -8.54 -5.27 -10.27
C VAL A 287 -7.54 -6.34 -9.84
N ALA A 288 -8.00 -7.57 -9.66
CA ALA A 288 -7.12 -8.66 -9.27
C ALA A 288 -6.71 -9.51 -10.47
N ILE A 289 -5.44 -9.89 -10.55
CA ILE A 289 -4.98 -10.98 -11.42
C ILE A 289 -4.63 -12.16 -10.54
N SER A 290 -5.35 -13.26 -10.70
CA SER A 290 -5.18 -14.49 -9.95
C SER A 290 -4.69 -15.62 -10.86
N THR A 291 -3.93 -16.56 -10.31
CA THR A 291 -3.45 -17.75 -11.04
C THR A 291 -3.76 -19.04 -10.29
N GLY A 292 -3.94 -20.15 -11.00
CA GLY A 292 -4.15 -21.47 -10.41
C GLY A 292 -4.10 -22.61 -11.42
N GLU A 293 -4.14 -23.85 -10.95
CA GLU A 293 -4.11 -25.02 -11.85
C GLU A 293 -5.47 -25.35 -12.49
N MET A 294 -6.56 -24.96 -11.83
CA MET A 294 -7.94 -25.18 -12.25
C MET A 294 -8.76 -23.91 -12.00
N ASP A 295 -9.94 -23.80 -12.60
CA ASP A 295 -10.83 -22.69 -12.32
C ASP A 295 -11.26 -22.68 -10.84
N LEU A 296 -11.64 -21.50 -10.35
CA LEU A 296 -11.89 -21.34 -8.91
C LEU A 296 -13.11 -22.14 -8.42
N GLU A 297 -14.11 -22.36 -9.28
CA GLU A 297 -15.30 -23.14 -8.93
C GLU A 297 -14.93 -24.61 -8.73
N THR A 298 -14.15 -25.18 -9.65
CA THR A 298 -13.60 -26.53 -9.53
C THR A 298 -12.71 -26.65 -8.30
N PHE A 299 -11.85 -25.66 -8.03
CA PHE A 299 -11.00 -25.66 -6.84
C PHE A 299 -11.82 -25.72 -5.55
N ILE A 300 -12.86 -24.89 -5.42
CA ILE A 300 -13.74 -24.88 -4.25
C ILE A 300 -14.50 -26.21 -4.12
N ALA A 301 -14.93 -26.80 -5.24
CA ALA A 301 -15.64 -28.07 -5.27
C ALA A 301 -14.82 -29.24 -4.71
N THR A 302 -13.48 -29.20 -4.78
CA THR A 302 -12.61 -30.22 -4.18
C THR A 302 -12.81 -30.39 -2.66
N SER A 303 -13.32 -29.36 -1.98
CA SER A 303 -13.64 -29.38 -0.54
C SER A 303 -15.04 -29.93 -0.21
N GLY A 304 -15.75 -30.48 -1.21
CA GLY A 304 -17.12 -30.99 -1.05
C GLY A 304 -18.18 -29.90 -0.91
N ARG A 305 -17.84 -28.63 -1.20
CA ARG A 305 -18.76 -27.49 -1.15
C ARG A 305 -19.25 -27.11 -2.53
N LYS A 306 -20.51 -26.70 -2.62
CA LYS A 306 -21.06 -26.06 -3.82
C LYS A 306 -20.89 -24.55 -3.70
N THR A 307 -20.19 -23.97 -4.67
CA THR A 307 -20.15 -22.53 -4.89
C THR A 307 -21.53 -22.07 -5.35
N LYS A 308 -22.04 -20.96 -4.81
CA LYS A 308 -23.25 -20.35 -5.39
C LYS A 308 -22.82 -19.57 -6.62
N ALA A 309 -23.39 -19.85 -7.79
CA ALA A 309 -23.01 -19.23 -9.07
C ALA A 309 -22.91 -17.69 -9.02
N GLY A 310 -23.71 -17.03 -8.16
CA GLY A 310 -23.66 -15.58 -7.94
C GLY A 310 -22.41 -15.03 -7.20
N GLN A 311 -21.63 -15.88 -6.53
CA GLN A 311 -20.51 -15.45 -5.69
C GLN A 311 -19.24 -15.11 -6.48
N LEU A 312 -19.10 -15.64 -7.70
CA LEU A 312 -17.89 -15.50 -8.53
C LEU A 312 -18.15 -14.74 -9.84
N VAL A 313 -19.31 -14.10 -10.00
CA VAL A 313 -19.69 -13.37 -11.24
C VAL A 313 -18.69 -12.27 -11.59
N ARG A 314 -17.99 -11.72 -10.59
CA ARG A 314 -16.98 -10.66 -10.75
C ARG A 314 -15.55 -11.20 -10.92
N LEU A 315 -15.36 -12.52 -10.95
CA LEU A 315 -14.10 -13.18 -11.24
C LEU A 315 -14.21 -13.93 -12.57
N LEU A 316 -13.56 -13.40 -13.59
CA LEU A 316 -13.48 -14.03 -14.91
C LEU A 316 -12.49 -15.20 -14.85
N ASN A 317 -12.99 -16.43 -14.94
CA ASN A 317 -12.14 -17.61 -15.07
C ASN A 317 -11.76 -17.78 -16.54
N ILE A 318 -10.49 -17.56 -16.87
CA ILE A 318 -9.99 -17.57 -18.25
C ILE A 318 -8.94 -18.70 -18.36
N PRO A 319 -9.17 -19.72 -19.22
CA PRO A 319 -8.14 -20.69 -19.53
C PRO A 319 -6.92 -19.97 -20.12
N LEU A 320 -5.73 -20.22 -19.56
CA LEU A 320 -4.53 -19.56 -20.05
C LEU A 320 -4.13 -20.15 -21.40
N SER A 321 -4.03 -19.28 -22.41
CA SER A 321 -3.44 -19.63 -23.69
C SER A 321 -1.92 -19.55 -23.58
N LYS A 322 -1.24 -20.67 -23.82
CA LYS A 322 0.23 -20.72 -23.85
C LYS A 322 0.78 -19.73 -24.87
N ALA A 323 1.97 -19.20 -24.61
CA ALA A 323 2.64 -18.32 -25.56
C ALA A 323 2.85 -19.05 -26.90
N VAL A 324 2.49 -18.36 -27.98
CA VAL A 324 2.66 -18.84 -29.37
C VAL A 324 3.59 -17.94 -30.18
N ARG A 325 3.87 -16.73 -29.68
CA ARG A 325 4.84 -15.81 -30.27
C ARG A 325 6.02 -15.66 -29.33
N PHE A 326 7.18 -16.09 -29.78
CA PHE A 326 8.40 -16.10 -28.96
C PHE A 326 9.35 -14.93 -29.27
N HIS A 327 8.99 -13.99 -30.15
CA HIS A 327 9.73 -12.73 -30.36
C HIS A 327 11.26 -12.90 -30.38
N ASP A 328 11.76 -13.60 -31.41
CA ASP A 328 13.19 -13.87 -31.66
C ASP A 328 13.81 -15.01 -30.81
N TYR A 329 13.07 -15.58 -29.85
CA TYR A 329 13.51 -16.74 -29.07
C TYR A 329 13.05 -18.08 -29.69
N GLN A 330 13.83 -19.14 -29.46
CA GLN A 330 13.61 -20.44 -30.13
C GLN A 330 12.44 -21.23 -29.53
N ASN A 331 12.10 -20.99 -28.27
CA ASN A 331 11.06 -21.73 -27.56
C ASN A 331 10.47 -20.90 -26.40
N GLY A 332 9.36 -21.39 -25.86
CA GLY A 332 8.62 -20.71 -24.78
C GLY A 332 9.42 -20.54 -23.49
N LYS A 333 10.38 -21.41 -23.18
CA LYS A 333 11.24 -21.25 -22.00
C LYS A 333 12.17 -20.05 -22.17
N GLN A 334 12.89 -19.97 -23.29
CA GLN A 334 13.76 -18.82 -23.59
C GLN A 334 12.97 -17.51 -23.63
N HIS A 335 11.74 -17.53 -24.19
CA HIS A 335 10.85 -16.37 -24.20
C HIS A 335 10.42 -15.95 -22.79
N ALA A 336 10.09 -16.91 -21.92
CA ALA A 336 9.74 -16.63 -20.53
C ALA A 336 10.94 -16.10 -19.72
N ASP A 337 12.13 -16.65 -19.92
CA ASP A 337 13.38 -16.18 -19.30
C ASP A 337 13.70 -14.74 -19.75
N ALA A 338 13.50 -14.44 -21.03
CA ALA A 338 13.67 -13.09 -21.57
C ALA A 338 12.64 -12.09 -21.04
N LEU A 339 11.38 -12.49 -20.90
CA LEU A 339 10.35 -11.68 -20.25
C LEU A 339 10.74 -11.37 -18.80
N LYS A 340 11.28 -12.38 -18.08
CA LYS A 340 11.76 -12.21 -16.71
C LYS A 340 12.89 -11.20 -16.61
N ASP A 341 13.90 -11.35 -17.45
CA ASP A 341 15.01 -10.39 -17.50
C ASP A 341 14.50 -8.97 -17.84
N ALA A 342 13.60 -8.86 -18.81
CA ALA A 342 13.03 -7.58 -19.24
C ALA A 342 12.25 -6.89 -18.11
N TYR A 343 11.33 -7.57 -17.41
CA TYR A 343 10.56 -6.94 -16.34
C TYR A 343 11.39 -6.71 -15.06
N GLN A 344 12.53 -7.38 -14.88
CA GLN A 344 13.43 -7.10 -13.76
C GLN A 344 14.19 -5.79 -13.96
N HIS A 345 14.48 -5.40 -15.22
CA HIS A 345 15.21 -4.17 -15.56
C HIS A 345 14.34 -3.03 -16.10
N HIS A 346 13.07 -3.31 -16.42
CA HIS A 346 12.12 -2.33 -16.95
C HIS A 346 10.78 -2.52 -16.26
N HIS A 347 10.54 -1.80 -15.16
CA HIS A 347 9.30 -1.88 -14.40
C HIS A 347 8.96 -0.58 -13.67
N GLY A 348 7.70 -0.45 -13.26
CA GLY A 348 7.20 0.61 -12.39
C GLY A 348 7.01 1.98 -13.04
N ALA A 349 7.64 2.24 -14.19
CA ALA A 349 7.55 3.53 -14.86
C ALA A 349 6.27 3.70 -15.72
N SER A 350 5.68 2.60 -16.21
CA SER A 350 4.58 2.67 -17.20
C SER A 350 3.19 2.83 -16.58
N GLY A 351 3.01 2.37 -15.35
CA GLY A 351 1.74 2.43 -14.63
C GLY A 351 1.57 3.68 -13.76
N ARG A 352 2.55 4.58 -13.74
CA ARG A 352 2.55 5.86 -13.01
C ARG A 352 2.20 6.99 -13.98
#